data_AF-A0AAU9WG90-F1
#
_entry.id   AF-A0AAU9WG90-F1
#
_cell.length_a   1.000
_cell.length_b   1.000
_cell.length_c   1.000
_cell.angle_alpha   90.00
_cell.angle_beta   90.00
_cell.angle_gamma   90.00
#
_symmetry.space_group_name_H-M   'P 1'
#
loop_
_entity.id
_entity.type
_entity.pdbx_description
1 polymer ?
#
loop_
_entity_poly.entity_id
_entity_poly.type
_entity_poly.pdbx_seq_one_letter_code
_entity_poly.pdbx_strand_id
1 'polypeptide(L)'
;MSTFLQKENRNTDYTVKNSCEFEDFIRDKTLNACEELVSFDVVSLFAKIPVDLAVKGNLETSVYCKPTYTDKYLAFDSHHPICHKKSVAKTLLRRANCLPSSLDSKAEGRKYVSYALKANGYRKAFLRNCQKPVTTSNSLD
;
A
#
# COMPACT_ATOMS: atom_id res chain seq x y z
N MET A 1 17.50 8.73 -22.92
CA MET A 1 18.40 9.09 -21.80
C MET A 1 17.53 9.43 -20.59
N SER A 2 17.31 8.48 -19.68
CA SER A 2 16.44 8.65 -18.52
C SER A 2 17.29 8.70 -17.25
N THR A 3 17.33 9.86 -16.62
CA THR A 3 17.95 10.08 -15.31
C THR A 3 17.02 9.51 -14.24
N PHE A 4 17.17 8.21 -13.98
CA PHE A 4 16.52 7.57 -12.85
C PHE A 4 17.25 7.98 -11.55
N LEU A 5 16.54 8.75 -10.71
CA LEU A 5 16.92 9.19 -9.37
C LEU A 5 17.93 10.34 -9.30
N GLN A 6 17.41 11.57 -9.38
CA GLN A 6 18.13 12.76 -8.91
C GLN A 6 17.92 12.90 -7.40
N LYS A 7 19.00 13.07 -6.63
CA LYS A 7 18.93 13.38 -5.20
C LYS A 7 18.24 14.73 -5.03
N GLU A 8 16.98 14.72 -4.60
CA GLU A 8 16.21 15.93 -4.33
C GLU A 8 16.59 16.48 -2.94
N ASN A 9 17.85 16.90 -2.79
CA ASN A 9 18.24 17.79 -1.69
C ASN A 9 17.68 19.17 -2.02
N ARG A 10 16.38 19.38 -1.83
CA ARG A 10 15.86 20.74 -1.76
C ARG A 10 16.50 21.36 -0.52
N ASN A 11 17.36 22.35 -0.74
CA ASN A 11 18.02 23.12 0.31
C ASN A 11 16.98 24.05 0.94
N THR A 12 16.03 23.47 1.66
CA THR A 12 14.96 24.17 2.37
C THR A 12 15.28 24.19 3.85
N ASP A 13 14.84 25.24 4.54
CA ASP A 13 15.05 25.43 5.98
C ASP A 13 14.43 24.32 6.86
N TYR A 14 13.65 23.43 6.26
CA TYR A 14 12.97 22.30 6.90
C TYR A 14 13.62 20.93 6.59
N THR A 15 14.72 20.89 5.83
CA THR A 15 15.44 19.66 5.53
C THR A 15 16.42 19.35 6.64
N VAL A 16 16.25 18.20 7.29
CA VAL A 16 17.14 17.74 8.37
C VAL A 16 17.96 16.53 7.90
N LYS A 17 19.26 16.49 8.21
CA LYS A 17 20.16 15.48 7.62
C LYS A 17 20.26 14.18 8.42
N ASN A 18 20.01 14.25 9.73
CA ASN A 18 20.17 13.12 10.64
C ASN A 18 19.27 13.30 11.89
N SER A 19 19.21 12.27 12.72
CA SER A 19 18.36 12.24 13.92
C SER A 19 18.76 13.26 14.98
N CYS A 20 20.06 13.56 15.12
CA CYS A 20 20.54 14.53 16.11
C CYS A 20 20.12 15.96 15.74
N GLU A 21 20.31 16.34 14.48
CA GLU A 21 19.82 17.62 13.95
C GLU A 21 18.29 17.72 14.04
N PHE A 22 17.58 16.61 13.87
CA PHE A 22 16.12 16.59 13.99
C PHE A 22 15.68 16.86 15.42
N GLU A 23 16.36 16.26 16.39
CA GLU A 23 16.10 16.47 17.82
C GLU A 23 16.30 17.94 18.20
N ASP A 24 17.40 18.55 17.79
CA ASP A 24 17.64 19.97 18.05
C ASP A 24 16.60 20.86 17.33
N PHE A 25 16.21 20.51 16.10
CA PHE A 25 15.21 21.23 15.33
C PHE A 25 13.80 21.23 15.95
N ILE A 26 13.37 20.12 16.54
CA ILE A 26 12.04 20.03 17.18
C ILE A 26 12.03 20.55 18.61
N ARG A 27 13.19 20.59 19.29
CA ARG A 27 13.30 21.02 20.69
C ARG A 27 12.76 22.43 20.92
N ASP A 28 13.03 23.34 19.98
CA ASP A 28 12.66 24.76 20.09
C ASP A 28 11.38 25.12 19.32
N LYS A 29 10.66 24.15 18.74
CA LYS A 29 9.39 24.38 18.05
C LYS A 29 8.19 24.18 18.95
N THR A 30 7.49 25.27 19.25
CA THR A 30 6.16 25.24 19.88
C THR A 30 5.07 25.18 18.81
N LEU A 31 4.20 24.17 18.87
CA LEU A 31 3.05 24.07 17.98
C LEU A 31 1.94 25.01 18.44
N ASN A 32 1.43 25.81 17.53
CA ASN A 32 0.25 26.64 17.77
C ASN A 32 -1.01 25.76 17.85
N ALA A 33 -2.08 26.21 18.52
CA ALA A 33 -3.31 25.43 18.66
C ALA A 33 -4.01 25.07 17.33
N CYS A 34 -3.63 25.72 16.23
CA CYS A 34 -4.11 25.46 14.87
C CYS A 34 -3.11 24.65 14.01
N GLU A 35 -1.97 24.26 14.57
CA GLU A 35 -0.94 23.48 13.88
C GLU A 35 -1.01 22.02 14.31
N GLU A 36 -0.99 21.13 13.33
CA GLU A 36 -0.99 19.69 13.54
C GLU A 36 0.33 19.10 13.02
N LEU A 37 0.93 18.22 13.82
CA LEU A 37 2.13 17.50 13.43
C LEU A 37 1.73 16.12 12.92
N VAL A 38 2.01 15.86 11.65
CA VAL A 38 1.59 14.64 10.95
C VAL A 38 2.83 13.82 10.59
N SER A 39 2.88 12.57 11.04
CA SER A 39 3.94 11.61 10.69
C SER A 39 3.45 10.65 9.61
N PHE A 40 4.21 10.50 8.52
CA PHE A 40 3.95 9.51 7.47
C PHE A 40 4.95 8.36 7.57
N ASP A 41 4.46 7.14 7.80
CA ASP A 41 5.27 5.93 7.70
C ASP A 41 5.26 5.41 6.26
N VAL A 42 6.43 5.33 5.64
CA VAL A 42 6.57 5.04 4.22
C VAL A 42 7.08 3.61 4.04
N VAL A 43 6.21 2.71 3.59
CA VAL A 43 6.54 1.27 3.42
C VAL A 43 7.49 1.01 2.24
N SER A 44 7.78 2.01 1.41
CA SER A 44 8.64 1.87 0.22
C SER A 44 9.68 2.98 0.17
N LEU A 45 10.96 2.57 0.19
CA LEU A 45 12.14 3.44 0.16
C LEU A 45 12.25 4.35 -1.10
N PHE A 46 11.41 4.11 -2.11
CA PHE A 46 11.39 4.85 -3.38
C PHE A 46 10.12 5.69 -3.57
N ALA A 47 9.34 5.96 -2.53
CA ALA A 47 8.17 6.81 -2.66
C ALA A 47 8.58 8.28 -2.81
N LYS A 48 8.40 8.84 -4.01
CA LYS A 48 8.41 10.30 -4.19
C LYS A 48 7.07 10.85 -3.70
N ILE A 49 7.04 11.38 -2.48
CA ILE A 49 5.85 12.01 -1.90
C ILE A 49 5.83 13.49 -2.34
N PRO A 50 4.80 13.97 -3.06
CA PRO A 50 4.70 15.39 -3.39
C PRO A 50 4.48 16.23 -2.12
N VAL A 51 5.41 17.13 -1.82
CA VAL A 51 5.38 17.98 -0.61
C VAL A 51 4.08 18.77 -0.51
N ASP A 52 3.60 19.34 -1.62
CA ASP A 52 2.37 20.15 -1.63
C ASP A 52 1.11 19.35 -1.27
N LEU A 53 1.07 18.05 -1.58
CA LEU A 53 -0.04 17.16 -1.20
C LEU A 53 0.08 16.74 0.26
N ALA A 54 1.30 16.49 0.73
CA ALA A 54 1.57 16.14 2.12
C ALA A 54 1.19 17.31 3.06
N VAL A 55 1.55 18.55 2.72
CA VAL A 55 1.20 19.75 3.50
C VAL A 55 -0.31 19.98 3.55
N LYS A 56 -1.05 19.64 2.49
CA LYS A 56 -2.52 19.76 2.44
C LYS A 56 -3.25 18.61 3.14
N GLY A 57 -2.55 17.57 3.60
CA GLY A 57 -3.15 16.36 4.17
C GLY A 57 -3.92 15.49 3.15
N ASN A 58 -3.85 15.81 1.86
CA ASN A 58 -4.66 15.17 0.81
C ASN A 58 -3.88 14.07 0.08
N LEU A 59 -3.21 13.20 0.83
CA LEU A 59 -2.45 12.08 0.28
C LEU A 59 -3.39 10.95 -0.15
N GLU A 60 -3.62 10.86 -1.46
CA GLU A 60 -4.32 9.74 -2.07
C GLU A 60 -3.33 8.63 -2.42
N THR A 61 -3.67 7.40 -2.05
CA THR A 61 -2.87 6.20 -2.35
C THR A 61 -3.54 5.40 -3.47
N SER A 62 -2.73 4.89 -4.40
CA SER A 62 -3.17 3.99 -5.46
C SER A 62 -2.16 2.88 -5.68
N VAL A 63 -2.60 1.76 -6.27
CA VAL A 63 -1.72 0.63 -6.56
C VAL A 63 -1.02 0.86 -7.88
N TYR A 64 0.29 1.04 -7.85
CA TYR A 64 1.12 1.14 -9.03
C TYR A 64 1.72 -0.22 -9.42
N CYS A 65 1.42 -0.69 -10.63
CA CYS A 65 2.06 -1.86 -11.23
C CYS A 65 3.26 -1.42 -12.04
N LYS A 66 4.43 -2.04 -11.80
CA LYS A 66 5.64 -1.80 -12.60
C LYS A 66 5.40 -2.22 -14.05
N PRO A 67 6.07 -1.61 -15.05
CA PRO A 67 5.93 -2.02 -16.45
C PRO A 67 6.28 -3.49 -16.72
N THR A 68 7.11 -4.09 -15.87
CA THR A 68 7.51 -5.50 -15.91
C THR A 68 6.55 -6.44 -15.17
N TYR A 69 5.46 -5.92 -14.60
CA TYR A 69 4.49 -6.72 -13.88
C TYR A 69 3.66 -7.58 -14.84
N THR A 70 3.74 -8.90 -14.71
CA THR A 70 3.17 -9.86 -15.67
C THR A 70 1.85 -10.49 -15.21
N ASP A 71 1.30 -10.08 -14.07
CA ASP A 71 0.11 -10.69 -13.47
C ASP A 71 0.22 -12.22 -13.24
N LYS A 72 1.44 -12.75 -13.20
CA LYS A 72 1.70 -14.16 -12.91
C LYS A 72 1.79 -14.37 -11.40
N TYR A 73 0.81 -15.08 -10.86
CA TYR A 73 0.82 -15.55 -9.48
C TYR A 73 0.93 -17.07 -9.43
N LEU A 74 0.85 -17.64 -8.23
CA LEU A 74 0.78 -19.07 -8.04
C LEU A 74 -0.42 -19.65 -8.80
N ALA A 75 -0.17 -20.40 -9.88
CA ALA A 75 -1.22 -20.99 -10.69
C ALA A 75 -2.08 -21.97 -9.87
N PHE A 76 -3.39 -21.97 -10.10
CA PHE A 76 -4.32 -22.74 -9.28
C PHE A 76 -4.18 -24.26 -9.47
N ASP A 77 -3.76 -24.71 -10.65
CA ASP A 77 -3.53 -26.10 -11.04
C ASP A 77 -2.14 -26.63 -10.67
N SER A 78 -1.21 -25.75 -10.27
CA SER A 78 0.13 -26.15 -9.83
C SER A 78 0.10 -27.08 -8.61
N HIS A 79 1.16 -27.85 -8.41
CA HIS A 79 1.31 -28.79 -7.29
C HIS A 79 1.66 -28.10 -5.97
N HIS A 80 0.82 -27.17 -5.54
CA HIS A 80 0.93 -26.48 -4.26
C HIS A 80 -0.32 -26.71 -3.42
N PRO A 81 -0.17 -26.86 -2.09
CA PRO A 81 -1.28 -26.94 -1.15
C PRO A 81 -2.32 -25.81 -1.34
N ILE A 82 -3.59 -26.16 -1.12
CA ILE A 82 -4.72 -25.23 -1.27
C ILE A 82 -4.58 -24.01 -0.34
N CYS A 83 -3.94 -24.17 0.83
CA CYS A 83 -3.71 -23.07 1.78
C CYS A 83 -2.86 -21.94 1.18
N HIS A 84 -1.84 -22.24 0.38
CA HIS A 84 -1.00 -21.21 -0.26
C HIS A 84 -1.75 -20.48 -1.37
N LYS A 85 -2.52 -21.21 -2.19
CA LYS A 85 -3.42 -20.61 -3.20
C LYS A 85 -4.46 -19.68 -2.53
N LYS A 86 -5.02 -20.13 -1.40
CA LYS A 86 -5.94 -19.31 -0.58
C LYS A 86 -5.24 -18.05 -0.04
N SER A 87 -3.99 -18.18 0.43
CA SER A 87 -3.20 -17.06 0.95
C SER A 87 -2.91 -16.01 -0.13
N VAL A 88 -2.53 -16.43 -1.33
CA VAL A 88 -2.32 -15.54 -2.49
C VAL A 88 -3.60 -14.76 -2.79
N ALA A 89 -4.72 -15.46 -2.97
CA ALA A 89 -6.00 -14.82 -3.27
C ALA A 89 -6.45 -13.86 -2.16
N LYS A 90 -6.39 -14.28 -0.89
CA LYS A 90 -6.73 -13.45 0.26
C LYS A 90 -5.88 -12.18 0.32
N THR A 91 -4.57 -12.32 0.15
CA THR A 91 -3.64 -11.20 0.27
C THR A 91 -3.89 -10.15 -0.80
N LEU A 92 -4.04 -10.56 -2.07
CA LEU A 92 -4.29 -9.63 -3.16
C LEU A 92 -5.64 -8.93 -3.03
N LEU A 93 -6.70 -9.68 -2.67
CA LEU A 93 -8.02 -9.10 -2.47
C LEU A 93 -8.06 -8.14 -1.27
N ARG A 94 -7.37 -8.47 -0.18
CA ARG A 94 -7.21 -7.58 0.97
C ARG A 94 -6.47 -6.31 0.58
N ARG A 95 -5.34 -6.43 -0.12
CA ARG A 95 -4.54 -5.28 -0.57
C ARG A 95 -5.33 -4.36 -1.49
N ALA A 96 -6.10 -4.90 -2.43
CA ALA A 96 -6.98 -4.09 -3.28
C ALA A 96 -8.05 -3.30 -2.51
N ASN A 97 -8.45 -3.77 -1.33
CA ASN A 97 -9.45 -3.09 -0.49
C ASN A 97 -8.85 -2.09 0.49
N CYS A 98 -7.64 -2.35 0.98
CA CYS A 98 -7.04 -1.58 2.07
C CYS A 98 -5.96 -0.59 1.61
N LEU A 99 -5.29 -0.83 0.48
CA LEU A 99 -4.17 0.02 0.06
C LEU A 99 -4.62 1.32 -0.61
N PRO A 100 -5.57 1.31 -1.58
CA PRO A 100 -6.04 2.57 -2.15
C PRO A 100 -6.90 3.35 -1.15
N SER A 101 -6.84 4.68 -1.21
CA SER A 101 -7.66 5.57 -0.38
C SER A 101 -9.09 5.68 -0.92
N SER A 102 -9.23 6.04 -2.20
CA SER A 102 -10.52 6.25 -2.87
C SER A 102 -11.34 4.96 -3.08
N LEU A 103 -12.66 5.08 -2.95
CA LEU A 103 -13.61 4.00 -3.23
C LEU A 103 -13.54 3.52 -4.68
N ASP A 104 -13.33 4.43 -5.63
CA ASP A 104 -13.22 4.13 -7.05
C ASP A 104 -11.96 3.31 -7.32
N SER A 105 -10.81 3.75 -6.79
CA SER A 105 -9.55 3.02 -6.92
C SER A 105 -9.61 1.64 -6.24
N LYS A 106 -10.34 1.50 -5.13
CA LYS A 106 -10.61 0.18 -4.52
C LYS A 106 -11.46 -0.69 -5.45
N ALA A 107 -12.48 -0.13 -6.10
CA ALA A 107 -13.33 -0.87 -7.04
C ALA A 107 -12.55 -1.34 -8.27
N GLU A 108 -11.73 -0.46 -8.86
CA GLU A 108 -10.84 -0.79 -9.97
C GLU A 108 -9.80 -1.84 -9.58
N GLY A 109 -9.14 -1.67 -8.43
CA GLY A 109 -8.18 -2.62 -7.89
C GLY A 109 -8.79 -4.01 -7.65
N ARG A 110 -10.01 -4.07 -7.10
CA ARG A 110 -10.75 -5.34 -6.95
C ARG A 110 -11.03 -5.98 -8.29
N LYS A 111 -11.48 -5.21 -9.29
CA LYS A 111 -11.79 -5.70 -10.63
C LYS A 111 -10.53 -6.27 -11.28
N TYR A 112 -9.42 -5.54 -11.20
CA TYR A 112 -8.11 -5.94 -11.73
C TYR A 112 -7.59 -7.23 -11.07
N VAL A 113 -7.53 -7.27 -9.73
CA VAL A 113 -7.09 -8.48 -8.99
C VAL A 113 -7.99 -9.68 -9.29
N SER A 114 -9.31 -9.47 -9.38
CA SER A 114 -10.25 -10.52 -9.75
C SER A 114 -9.99 -11.07 -11.15
N TYR A 115 -9.67 -10.19 -12.11
CA TYR A 115 -9.29 -10.58 -13.46
C TYR A 115 -8.00 -11.38 -13.47
N ALA A 116 -6.95 -10.85 -12.83
CA ALA A 116 -5.64 -11.49 -12.81
C ALA A 116 -5.67 -12.87 -12.12
N LEU A 117 -6.38 -13.01 -10.98
CA LEU A 117 -6.57 -14.31 -10.33
C LEU A 117 -7.33 -15.31 -11.22
N LYS A 118 -8.36 -14.88 -11.95
CA LYS A 118 -9.07 -15.77 -12.90
C LYS A 118 -8.15 -16.22 -14.04
N ALA A 119 -7.30 -15.33 -14.55
CA ALA A 119 -6.30 -15.66 -15.57
C ALA A 119 -5.26 -16.69 -15.06
N ASN A 120 -5.04 -16.76 -13.75
CA ASN A 120 -4.20 -17.78 -13.09
C ASN A 120 -4.99 -19.04 -12.67
N GLY A 121 -6.21 -19.24 -13.18
CA GLY A 121 -7.00 -20.45 -12.97
C GLY A 121 -7.89 -20.47 -11.71
N TYR A 122 -7.95 -19.37 -10.94
CA TYR A 122 -8.77 -19.33 -9.73
C TYR A 122 -10.27 -19.24 -10.06
N ARG A 123 -11.03 -20.26 -9.63
CA ARG A 123 -12.48 -20.30 -9.83
C ARG A 123 -13.20 -19.22 -9.01
N LYS A 124 -14.27 -18.63 -9.55
CA LYS A 124 -15.09 -17.60 -8.87
C LYS A 124 -15.56 -18.03 -7.48
N ALA A 125 -15.99 -19.29 -7.32
CA ALA A 125 -16.45 -19.81 -6.04
C ALA A 125 -15.35 -19.84 -4.96
N PHE A 126 -14.12 -20.18 -5.36
CA PHE A 126 -12.96 -20.17 -4.48
C PHE A 126 -12.63 -18.75 -4.01
N LEU A 127 -12.67 -17.78 -4.92
CA LEU A 127 -12.44 -16.36 -4.60
C LEU A 127 -13.48 -15.81 -3.63
N ARG A 128 -14.77 -16.15 -3.81
CA ARG A 128 -15.83 -15.76 -2.86
C ARG A 128 -15.56 -16.29 -1.46
N ASN A 129 -15.10 -17.54 -1.33
CA ASN A 129 -14.74 -18.12 -0.03
C ASN A 129 -13.51 -17.44 0.60
N CYS A 130 -12.62 -16.85 -0.20
CA CYS A 130 -11.46 -16.12 0.31
C CYS A 130 -11.83 -14.74 0.89
N GLN A 131 -12.94 -14.15 0.44
CA GLN A 131 -13.40 -12.83 0.88
C GLN A 131 -14.25 -12.87 2.15
N LYS A 132 -14.68 -14.06 2.60
CA LYS A 132 -15.45 -14.19 3.83
C LYS A 132 -14.58 -13.73 5.01
N PRO A 133 -15.11 -12.85 5.90
CA PRO A 133 -14.44 -12.54 7.15
C PRO A 133 -14.20 -13.84 7.93
N VAL A 134 -13.09 -13.92 8.66
CA VAL A 134 -12.83 -15.07 9.52
C VAL A 134 -13.91 -15.07 10.59
N THR A 135 -14.86 -16.01 10.49
CA THR A 135 -15.77 -16.32 11.59
C THR A 135 -14.92 -16.99 12.66
N THR A 136 -14.42 -16.21 13.61
CA THR A 136 -13.90 -16.78 14.86
C THR A 136 -15.14 -17.24 15.64
N SER A 137 -15.47 -18.53 15.56
CA SER A 137 -16.33 -19.13 16.56
C SER A 137 -15.54 -19.13 17.86
N ASN A 138 -15.66 -18.06 18.64
CA ASN A 138 -15.32 -18.11 20.06
C ASN A 138 -16.37 -19.02 20.71
N SER A 139 -16.10 -20.33 20.70
CA SER A 139 -16.73 -21.23 21.66
C SER A 139 -16.14 -20.87 23.02
N LEU A 140 -16.97 -20.27 23.87
CA LEU A 140 -16.74 -20.27 25.30
C LEU A 140 -17.00 -21.70 25.78
N ASP A 141 -15.93 -22.46 25.97
CA ASP A 141 -15.87 -23.57 26.92
C ASP A 141 -14.90 -23.17 28.04
#